data_AF-A0A534BKH6-F1
#
_entry.id   AF-A0A534BKH6-F1
#
_cell.length_a   1.000
_cell.length_b   1.000
_cell.length_c   1.000
_cell.angle_alpha   90.00
_cell.angle_beta   90.00
_cell.angle_gamma   90.00
#
_symmetry.space_group_name_H-M   'P 1'
#
loop_
_entity.id
_entity.type
_entity.pdbx_description
1 polymer ?
#
loop_
_entity_poly.entity_id
_entity_poly.type
_entity_poly.pdbx_seq_one_letter_code
_entity_poly.pdbx_strand_id
1 'polypeptide(L)'
;MTPVRTVRLLAPLAGWSTPLEEAPDEVFARGLLGDGLAIDPTSATLCAPCEGELIVIAAARHAVTLRTPQGCEVLLHVGIDSVELGGQGFELHAQQGARVRAGEPLLSFDLDLLARRAKSVLTPVIVSADGGFRIVRRSSGCELAVGDFLIEIAADVTTAAAPDAAAASAILAAASAPAAPGDATIVRRLRVGFEHGIYTRPAALLAGSVRSLAADVRIAAHGREANARSIVALMALGVERGEEIEIRATGPDATVAVQALAAVLSGTLS
;
A
#
# COMPACT_ATOMS: atom_id res chain seq x y z
N MET A 1 -8.96 31.29 -6.59
CA MET A 1 -8.18 30.29 -5.82
C MET A 1 -9.05 29.06 -5.69
N THR A 2 -8.73 27.98 -6.39
CA THR A 2 -9.43 26.70 -6.24
C THR A 2 -9.12 26.16 -4.84
N PRO A 3 -10.12 25.76 -4.03
CA PRO A 3 -9.86 25.28 -2.68
C PRO A 3 -8.99 24.02 -2.74
N VAL A 4 -7.80 24.09 -2.15
CA VAL A 4 -6.94 22.92 -1.95
C VAL A 4 -7.66 22.01 -0.96
N ARG A 5 -8.01 20.79 -1.39
CA ARG A 5 -8.55 19.77 -0.48
C ARG A 5 -7.39 19.23 0.35
N THR A 6 -7.28 19.68 1.60
CA THR A 6 -6.32 19.14 2.56
C THR A 6 -6.98 18.09 3.46
N VAL A 7 -6.18 17.13 3.91
CA VAL A 7 -6.58 16.11 4.89
C VAL A 7 -5.51 16.04 5.98
N ARG A 8 -5.95 15.94 7.22
CA ARG A 8 -5.05 15.76 8.37
C ARG A 8 -5.07 14.30 8.79
N LEU A 9 -3.88 13.75 8.95
CA LEU A 9 -3.63 12.45 9.54
C LEU A 9 -3.10 12.68 10.95
N LEU A 10 -3.75 12.06 11.92
CA LEU A 10 -3.35 12.05 13.31
C LEU A 10 -2.40 10.89 13.59
N ALA A 11 -1.63 10.98 14.67
CA ALA A 11 -0.76 9.91 15.13
C ALA A 11 -1.60 8.66 15.43
N PRO A 12 -1.39 7.56 14.68
CA PRO A 12 -2.20 6.35 14.85
C PRO A 12 -1.80 5.55 16.09
N LEU A 13 -0.64 5.83 16.67
CA LEU A 13 -0.16 5.24 17.91
C LEU A 13 0.75 6.25 18.63
N ALA A 14 0.94 6.08 19.94
CA ALA A 14 1.90 6.87 20.69
C ALA A 14 3.33 6.37 20.45
N GLY A 15 4.29 7.28 20.38
CA GLY A 15 5.68 6.94 20.12
C GLY A 15 6.56 8.11 19.66
N TRP A 16 7.80 7.80 19.25
CA TRP A 16 8.71 8.79 18.68
C TRP A 16 8.60 8.83 17.16
N SER A 17 8.28 9.99 16.59
CA SER A 17 8.21 10.17 15.13
C SER A 17 9.59 10.39 14.53
N THR A 18 9.90 9.68 13.45
CA THR A 18 11.16 9.76 12.72
C THR A 18 10.91 9.86 11.20
N PRO A 19 11.83 10.50 10.43
CA PRO A 19 11.78 10.44 8.98
C PRO A 19 11.68 9.00 8.47
N LEU A 20 10.93 8.80 7.37
CA LEU A 20 10.81 7.47 6.77
C LEU A 20 12.16 6.90 6.30
N GLU A 21 13.11 7.78 5.98
CA GLU A 21 14.49 7.47 5.60
C GLU A 21 15.28 6.70 6.68
N GLU A 22 14.88 6.80 7.94
CA GLU A 22 15.51 6.08 9.06
C GLU A 22 14.97 4.65 9.21
N ALA A 23 13.94 4.27 8.46
CA ALA A 23 13.42 2.90 8.48
C ALA A 23 14.50 1.91 8.00
N PRO A 24 14.76 0.79 8.72
CA PRO A 24 15.81 -0.17 8.37
C PRO A 24 15.38 -1.11 7.23
N ASP A 25 14.79 -0.59 6.17
CA ASP A 25 14.40 -1.33 4.96
C ASP A 25 14.33 -0.37 3.77
N GLU A 26 14.97 -0.75 2.66
CA GLU A 26 15.16 0.16 1.51
C GLU A 26 13.85 0.52 0.81
N VAL A 27 12.82 -0.32 0.87
CA VAL A 27 11.54 -0.04 0.20
C VAL A 27 10.86 1.14 0.89
N PHE A 28 10.92 1.17 2.22
CA PHE A 28 10.42 2.28 3.03
C PHE A 28 11.35 3.48 2.96
N ALA A 29 12.64 3.31 3.26
CA ALA A 29 13.60 4.41 3.37
C ALA A 29 13.76 5.22 2.08
N ARG A 30 13.57 4.59 0.90
CA ARG A 30 13.61 5.28 -0.40
C ARG A 30 12.25 5.81 -0.87
N GLY A 31 11.20 5.67 -0.06
CA GLY A 31 9.86 6.15 -0.38
C GLY A 31 9.22 5.46 -1.59
N LEU A 32 9.55 4.18 -1.86
CA LEU A 32 9.08 3.49 -3.07
C LEU A 32 7.55 3.28 -3.06
N LEU A 33 6.94 3.14 -1.88
CA LEU A 33 5.49 3.03 -1.70
C LEU A 33 4.77 4.39 -1.67
N GLY A 34 5.51 5.47 -1.41
CA GLY A 34 4.96 6.78 -1.10
C GLY A 34 5.80 7.56 -0.08
N ASP A 35 5.31 8.74 0.30
CA ASP A 35 5.93 9.61 1.31
C ASP A 35 5.23 9.45 2.66
N GLY A 36 5.93 9.71 3.76
CA GLY A 36 5.41 9.48 5.09
C GLY A 36 6.40 9.74 6.21
N LEU A 37 6.13 9.06 7.32
CA LEU A 37 6.97 9.01 8.53
C LEU A 37 6.98 7.58 9.05
N ALA A 38 7.91 7.27 9.94
CA ALA A 38 7.82 6.10 10.80
C ALA A 38 7.66 6.53 12.25
N ILE A 39 7.00 5.70 13.06
CA ILE A 39 6.87 5.92 14.49
C ILE A 39 7.50 4.74 15.23
N ASP A 40 8.37 5.03 16.20
CA ASP A 40 8.85 4.07 17.19
C ASP A 40 7.82 3.94 18.32
N PRO A 41 7.01 2.87 18.33
CA PRO A 41 5.81 2.80 19.15
C PRO A 41 6.12 2.62 20.64
N THR A 42 5.47 3.42 21.48
CA THR A 42 5.38 3.22 22.94
C THR A 42 4.02 2.67 23.38
N SER A 43 3.12 2.44 22.42
CA SER A 43 1.80 1.84 22.62
C SER A 43 1.58 0.68 21.65
N ALA A 44 0.77 -0.29 22.09
CA ALA A 44 0.54 -1.57 21.42
C ALA A 44 -0.76 -1.61 20.60
N THR A 45 -1.38 -0.46 20.34
CA THR A 45 -2.63 -0.36 19.58
C THR A 45 -2.47 0.68 18.49
N LEU A 46 -2.69 0.24 17.26
CA LEU A 46 -2.77 1.10 16.08
C LEU A 46 -4.23 1.53 15.89
N CYS A 47 -4.46 2.83 15.91
CA CYS A 47 -5.73 3.47 15.66
C CYS A 47 -5.79 4.09 14.26
N ALA A 48 -6.99 4.40 13.80
CA ALA A 48 -7.19 5.10 12.54
C ALA A 48 -6.66 6.55 12.65
N PRO A 49 -5.77 7.00 11.75
CA PRO A 49 -5.24 8.35 11.74
C PRO A 49 -6.27 9.39 11.25
N CYS A 50 -7.34 8.96 10.61
CA CYS A 50 -8.36 9.83 10.02
C CYS A 50 -9.67 9.06 9.84
N GLU A 51 -10.73 9.76 9.41
CA GLU A 51 -11.91 9.07 8.88
C GLU A 51 -11.61 8.41 7.54
N GLY A 52 -12.15 7.22 7.31
CA GLY A 52 -11.93 6.49 6.07
C GLY A 52 -12.54 5.10 6.06
N GLU A 53 -12.26 4.38 4.99
CA GLU A 53 -12.63 2.97 4.80
C GLU A 53 -11.40 2.08 4.82
N LEU A 54 -11.45 0.98 5.57
CA LEU A 54 -10.39 -0.02 5.62
C LEU A 54 -10.43 -0.89 4.35
N ILE A 55 -9.68 -0.49 3.32
CA ILE A 55 -9.77 -1.12 2.00
C ILE A 55 -8.91 -2.38 1.86
N VAL A 56 -7.88 -2.54 2.70
CA VAL A 56 -6.97 -3.68 2.67
C VAL A 56 -6.55 -4.04 4.09
N ILE A 57 -6.56 -5.34 4.39
CA ILE A 57 -5.86 -5.93 5.55
C ILE A 57 -4.87 -6.95 5.00
N ALA A 58 -3.60 -6.85 5.37
CA ALA A 58 -2.59 -7.84 4.98
C ALA A 58 -2.91 -9.22 5.59
N ALA A 59 -2.58 -10.31 4.89
CA ALA A 59 -2.87 -11.68 5.36
C ALA A 59 -2.28 -11.97 6.75
N ALA A 60 -1.04 -11.52 6.99
CA ALA A 60 -0.36 -11.60 8.29
C ALA A 60 -0.81 -10.52 9.31
N ARG A 61 -1.87 -9.74 9.02
CA ARG A 61 -2.54 -8.78 9.92
C ARG A 61 -1.69 -7.66 10.51
N HIS A 62 -0.46 -7.49 10.05
CA HIS A 62 0.48 -6.47 10.52
C HIS A 62 0.32 -5.12 9.81
N ALA A 63 -0.40 -5.07 8.69
CA ALA A 63 -0.55 -3.87 7.89
C ALA A 63 -1.99 -3.71 7.41
N VAL A 64 -2.43 -2.45 7.36
CA VAL A 64 -3.75 -2.06 6.87
C VAL A 64 -3.65 -0.82 5.98
N THR A 65 -4.52 -0.74 4.98
CA THR A 65 -4.63 0.45 4.13
C THR A 65 -6.01 1.09 4.31
N LEU A 66 -6.02 2.37 4.63
CA LEU A 66 -7.22 3.20 4.70
C LEU A 66 -7.37 4.03 3.44
N ARG A 67 -8.60 4.18 2.95
CA ARG A 67 -8.94 5.18 1.93
C ARG A 67 -9.74 6.30 2.58
N THR A 68 -9.23 7.53 2.48
CA THR A 68 -9.95 8.72 2.96
C THR A 68 -11.13 9.06 2.05
N PRO A 69 -12.12 9.84 2.51
CA PRO A 69 -13.21 10.31 1.64
C PRO A 69 -12.74 11.09 0.41
N GLN A 70 -11.55 11.69 0.47
CA GLN A 70 -10.92 12.42 -0.63
C GLN A 70 -10.24 11.49 -1.63
N GLY A 71 -10.16 10.18 -1.36
CA GLY A 71 -9.53 9.18 -2.22
C GLY A 71 -8.04 8.94 -1.92
N CYS A 72 -7.49 9.54 -0.87
CA CYS A 72 -6.11 9.26 -0.47
C CYS A 72 -6.02 7.88 0.16
N GLU A 73 -5.01 7.10 -0.24
CA GLU A 73 -4.71 5.81 0.39
C GLU A 73 -3.55 5.98 1.38
N VAL A 74 -3.78 5.55 2.62
CA VAL A 74 -2.82 5.62 3.73
C VAL A 74 -2.52 4.20 4.18
N LEU A 75 -1.28 3.77 3.99
CA LEU A 75 -0.77 2.49 4.47
C LEU A 75 -0.22 2.67 5.89
N LEU A 76 -0.70 1.85 6.82
CA LEU A 76 -0.20 1.70 8.17
C LEU A 76 0.45 0.33 8.26
N HIS A 77 1.77 0.28 8.49
CA HIS A 77 2.53 -0.97 8.47
C HIS A 77 3.23 -1.16 9.81
N VAL A 78 2.78 -2.08 10.65
CA VAL A 78 3.35 -2.28 11.99
C VAL A 78 4.60 -3.13 11.93
N GLY A 79 5.73 -2.56 12.33
CA GLY A 79 7.04 -3.20 12.30
C GLY A 79 7.61 -3.37 10.89
N ILE A 80 8.87 -3.78 10.81
CA ILE A 80 9.58 -4.13 9.58
C ILE A 80 9.87 -5.63 9.60
N ASP A 81 9.58 -6.34 8.50
CA ASP A 81 9.60 -7.81 8.39
C ASP A 81 8.61 -8.54 9.32
N SER A 82 7.64 -7.82 9.87
CA SER A 82 6.56 -8.40 10.69
C SER A 82 5.67 -9.38 9.93
N VAL A 83 5.72 -9.42 8.60
CA VAL A 83 5.07 -10.45 7.77
C VAL A 83 5.55 -11.87 8.13
N GLU A 84 6.81 -12.02 8.52
CA GLU A 84 7.43 -13.31 8.89
C GLU A 84 6.83 -13.92 10.16
N LEU A 85 6.07 -13.12 10.93
CA LEU A 85 5.34 -13.60 12.10
C LEU A 85 4.06 -14.35 11.73
N GLY A 86 3.63 -14.31 10.46
CA GLY A 86 2.46 -15.06 9.99
C GLY A 86 1.18 -14.75 10.77
N GLY A 87 1.01 -13.52 11.26
CA GLY A 87 -0.13 -13.11 12.08
C GLY A 87 0.00 -13.34 13.59
N GLN A 88 1.10 -13.94 14.06
CA GLN A 88 1.35 -14.07 15.50
C GLN A 88 1.58 -12.71 16.15
N GLY A 89 0.91 -12.48 17.27
CA GLY A 89 0.99 -11.22 18.01
C GLY A 89 0.23 -10.07 17.37
N PHE A 90 -0.72 -10.34 16.46
CA PHE A 90 -1.61 -9.34 15.88
C PHE A 90 -3.08 -9.69 16.10
N GLU A 91 -3.86 -8.75 16.60
CA GLU A 91 -5.30 -8.85 16.79
C GLU A 91 -6.01 -7.72 16.04
N LEU A 92 -6.97 -8.06 15.17
CA LEU A 92 -7.73 -7.09 14.39
C LEU A 92 -8.99 -6.66 15.15
N HIS A 93 -9.22 -5.35 15.20
CA HIS A 93 -10.42 -4.74 15.79
C HIS A 93 -11.42 -4.26 14.75
N ALA A 94 -10.99 -4.18 13.49
CA ALA A 94 -11.81 -3.81 12.34
C ALA A 94 -11.68 -4.84 11.22
N GLN A 95 -12.73 -4.94 10.40
CA GLN A 95 -12.77 -5.82 9.22
C GLN A 95 -12.62 -4.99 7.94
N GLN A 96 -12.15 -5.62 6.87
CA GLN A 96 -12.04 -4.97 5.57
C GLN A 96 -13.44 -4.50 5.10
N GLY A 97 -13.50 -3.28 4.55
CA GLY A 97 -14.73 -2.57 4.20
C GLY A 97 -15.35 -1.77 5.36
N ALA A 98 -14.83 -1.89 6.58
CA ALA A 98 -15.30 -1.09 7.71
C ALA A 98 -15.00 0.39 7.48
N ARG A 99 -15.98 1.25 7.81
CA ARG A 99 -15.78 2.70 7.92
C ARG A 99 -15.38 3.03 9.34
N VAL A 100 -14.29 3.76 9.49
CA VAL A 100 -13.68 4.09 10.78
C VAL A 100 -13.58 5.59 10.97
N ARG A 101 -13.51 6.03 12.22
CA ARG A 101 -13.23 7.43 12.59
C ARG A 101 -11.82 7.57 13.15
N ALA A 102 -11.27 8.77 13.09
CA ALA A 102 -9.97 9.06 13.69
C ALA A 102 -9.95 8.66 15.18
N GLY A 103 -8.90 7.94 15.59
CA GLY A 103 -8.73 7.41 16.94
C GLY A 103 -9.37 6.04 17.20
N GLU A 104 -10.16 5.50 16.26
CA GLU A 104 -10.78 4.18 16.40
C GLU A 104 -9.71 3.06 16.30
N PRO A 105 -9.67 2.08 17.23
CA PRO A 105 -8.71 0.97 17.17
C PRO A 105 -8.87 0.14 15.90
N LEU A 106 -7.77 -0.16 15.22
CA LEU A 106 -7.73 -0.98 14.00
C LEU A 106 -7.13 -2.35 14.26
N LEU A 107 -5.98 -2.37 14.94
CA LEU A 107 -5.32 -3.60 15.35
C LEU A 107 -4.48 -3.36 16.62
N SER A 108 -4.41 -4.37 17.48
CA SER A 108 -3.45 -4.43 18.59
C SER A 108 -2.35 -5.42 18.25
N PHE A 109 -1.17 -5.19 18.83
CA PHE A 109 0.00 -6.00 18.55
C PHE A 109 0.89 -6.21 19.76
N ASP A 110 1.63 -7.31 19.79
CA ASP A 110 2.59 -7.64 20.84
C ASP A 110 3.94 -6.99 20.55
N LEU A 111 4.23 -5.89 21.25
CA LEU A 111 5.49 -5.16 21.14
C LEU A 111 6.71 -6.01 21.51
N ASP A 112 6.61 -6.85 22.54
CA ASP A 112 7.72 -7.69 22.99
C ASP A 112 8.03 -8.77 21.95
N LEU A 113 7.00 -9.36 21.35
CA LEU A 113 7.16 -10.32 20.26
C LEU A 113 7.81 -9.66 19.05
N LEU A 114 7.32 -8.49 18.63
CA LEU A 114 7.88 -7.76 17.49
C LEU A 114 9.34 -7.39 17.73
N ALA A 115 9.68 -6.85 18.90
CA ALA A 115 11.05 -6.48 19.24
C ALA A 115 12.02 -7.67 19.20
N ARG A 116 11.54 -8.90 19.43
CA ARG A 116 12.36 -10.12 19.43
C ARG A 116 12.44 -10.81 18.07
N ARG A 117 11.42 -10.67 17.22
CA ARG A 117 11.25 -11.52 16.04
C ARG A 117 11.08 -10.78 14.73
N ALA A 118 10.70 -9.50 14.76
CA ALA A 118 10.72 -8.65 13.58
C ALA A 118 12.07 -7.93 13.48
N LYS A 119 12.39 -7.41 12.30
CA LYS A 119 13.62 -6.63 12.08
C LYS A 119 13.61 -5.31 12.85
N SER A 120 12.42 -4.72 13.01
CA SER A 120 12.22 -3.48 13.77
C SER A 120 10.75 -3.34 14.18
N VAL A 121 10.51 -2.63 15.28
CA VAL A 121 9.16 -2.20 15.71
C VAL A 121 8.69 -0.91 15.04
N LEU A 122 9.59 -0.21 14.33
CA LEU A 122 9.22 1.02 13.61
C LEU A 122 8.00 0.76 12.72
N THR A 123 7.01 1.63 12.87
CA THR A 123 5.72 1.53 12.19
C THR A 123 5.58 2.65 11.16
N PRO A 124 5.84 2.37 9.87
CA PRO A 124 5.57 3.31 8.79
C PRO A 124 4.10 3.73 8.68
N VAL A 125 3.90 5.03 8.49
CA VAL A 125 2.64 5.67 8.11
C VAL A 125 2.86 6.38 6.79
N ILE A 126 2.30 5.82 5.70
CA ILE A 126 2.67 6.18 4.33
C ILE A 126 1.45 6.65 3.55
N VAL A 127 1.59 7.79 2.90
CA VAL A 127 0.66 8.30 1.89
C VAL A 127 1.07 7.72 0.54
N SER A 128 0.20 6.92 -0.06
CA SER A 128 0.49 6.20 -1.31
C SER A 128 0.85 7.15 -2.46
N ALA A 129 1.88 6.78 -3.23
CA ALA A 129 2.32 7.55 -4.41
C ALA A 129 1.26 7.64 -5.53
N ASP A 130 0.31 6.70 -5.57
CA ASP A 130 -0.66 6.58 -6.67
C ASP A 130 -1.87 7.53 -6.51
N GLY A 131 -2.04 8.15 -5.35
CA GLY A 131 -3.25 8.91 -5.01
C GLY A 131 -3.27 10.36 -5.48
N GLY A 132 -2.17 10.89 -6.02
CA GLY A 132 -2.06 12.32 -6.35
C GLY A 132 -2.13 13.24 -5.13
N PHE A 133 -1.68 12.75 -3.97
CA PHE A 133 -1.56 13.53 -2.73
C PHE A 133 -0.09 13.72 -2.38
N ARG A 134 0.23 14.89 -1.82
CA ARG A 134 1.56 15.19 -1.29
C ARG A 134 1.47 15.68 0.14
N ILE A 135 2.48 15.35 0.93
CA ILE A 135 2.63 15.85 2.30
C ILE A 135 3.07 17.31 2.25
N VAL A 136 2.30 18.19 2.88
CA VAL A 136 2.59 19.62 2.97
C VAL A 136 3.08 20.04 4.36
N ARG A 137 2.76 19.25 5.39
CA ARG A 137 3.28 19.42 6.76
C ARG A 137 3.44 18.07 7.43
N ARG A 138 4.44 17.95 8.31
CA ARG A 138 4.70 16.72 9.08
C ARG A 138 5.28 17.05 10.46
N SER A 139 4.97 16.22 11.46
CA SER A 139 5.57 16.22 12.79
C SER A 139 6.63 15.11 12.82
N SER A 140 7.91 15.49 12.84
CA SER A 140 9.05 14.56 12.80
C SER A 140 10.09 14.97 13.82
N GLY A 141 10.77 14.00 14.42
CA GLY A 141 11.77 14.23 15.46
C GLY A 141 11.15 14.65 16.80
N CYS A 142 9.94 14.18 17.09
CA CYS A 142 9.22 14.50 18.32
C CYS A 142 8.42 13.31 18.85
N GLU A 143 8.16 13.33 20.16
CA GLU A 143 7.21 12.43 20.81
C GLU A 143 5.77 12.79 20.41
N LEU A 144 4.94 11.78 20.20
CA LEU A 144 3.53 11.90 19.85
C LEU A 144 2.68 11.04 20.79
N ALA A 145 1.57 11.59 21.26
CA ALA A 145 0.46 10.84 21.81
C ALA A 145 -0.51 10.41 20.70
N VAL A 146 -1.33 9.38 20.97
CA VAL A 146 -2.40 8.96 20.05
C VAL A 146 -3.33 10.15 19.77
N GLY A 147 -3.58 10.44 18.50
CA GLY A 147 -4.45 11.54 18.09
C GLY A 147 -3.76 12.90 17.93
N ASP A 148 -2.47 13.02 18.25
CA ASP A 148 -1.69 14.23 17.94
C ASP A 148 -1.59 14.46 16.43
N PHE A 149 -1.30 15.69 16.02
CA PHE A 149 -1.07 16.00 14.61
C PHE A 149 0.18 15.29 14.08
N LEU A 150 0.04 14.48 13.02
CA LEU A 150 1.15 13.77 12.38
C LEU A 150 1.49 14.36 11.01
N ILE A 151 0.53 14.36 10.07
CA ILE A 151 0.74 14.75 8.67
C ILE A 151 -0.43 15.59 8.18
N GLU A 152 -0.16 16.61 7.37
CA GLU A 152 -1.16 17.24 6.51
C GLU A 152 -0.81 16.95 5.05
N ILE A 153 -1.78 16.41 4.31
CA ILE A 153 -1.68 16.18 2.87
C ILE A 153 -2.55 17.16 2.09
N ALA A 154 -2.14 17.44 0.86
CA ALA A 154 -2.91 18.20 -0.12
C ALA A 154 -3.01 17.40 -1.42
N ALA A 155 -4.19 17.42 -2.05
CA ALA A 155 -4.36 16.91 -3.41
C ALA A 155 -3.58 17.79 -4.40
N ASP A 156 -2.86 17.17 -5.34
CA ASP A 156 -2.27 17.88 -6.45
C ASP A 156 -3.36 18.28 -7.45
N VAL A 157 -3.48 19.59 -7.68
CA VAL A 157 -4.52 20.18 -8.53
C VAL A 157 -4.30 19.86 -10.02
N THR A 158 -3.20 19.18 -10.38
CA THR A 158 -2.85 18.84 -11.76
C THR A 158 -3.41 17.50 -12.26
N THR A 159 -4.08 16.70 -11.42
CA THR A 159 -4.65 15.39 -11.83
C THR A 159 -6.04 15.08 -11.24
N ALA A 160 -6.71 16.06 -10.63
CA ALA A 160 -8.05 15.88 -10.08
C ALA A 160 -9.13 15.87 -11.17
N ALA A 161 -9.23 14.78 -11.92
CA ALA A 161 -10.54 14.33 -12.39
C ALA A 161 -11.29 13.80 -11.15
N ALA A 162 -12.29 14.55 -10.69
CA ALA A 162 -13.12 14.15 -9.56
C ALA A 162 -13.85 12.84 -9.89
N PRO A 163 -13.97 11.87 -8.96
CA PRO A 163 -14.99 10.86 -9.07
C PRO A 163 -16.30 11.49 -8.59
N ASP A 164 -17.18 11.84 -9.52
CA ASP A 164 -18.57 12.09 -9.17
C ASP A 164 -19.20 10.79 -8.64
N ALA A 165 -20.11 10.95 -7.68
CA ALA A 165 -20.83 9.88 -6.97
C ALA A 165 -21.73 8.98 -7.85
N ALA A 166 -21.58 9.04 -9.18
CA ALA A 166 -22.12 8.08 -10.14
C ALA A 166 -21.18 6.88 -10.41
N ALA A 167 -19.95 6.90 -9.87
CA ALA A 167 -18.96 5.84 -10.09
C ALA A 167 -19.32 4.49 -9.41
N ALA A 168 -20.27 4.45 -8.48
CA ALA A 168 -20.73 3.20 -7.87
C ALA A 168 -21.51 2.29 -8.84
N SER A 169 -22.04 2.84 -9.95
CA SER A 169 -22.66 2.05 -11.03
C SER A 169 -21.74 1.89 -12.26
N ALA A 170 -20.55 2.52 -12.26
CA ALA A 170 -19.55 2.40 -13.32
C ALA A 170 -18.42 1.41 -12.99
N ILE A 171 -18.30 0.97 -11.73
CA ILE A 171 -17.32 -0.05 -11.28
C ILE A 171 -17.62 -1.45 -11.86
N LEU A 172 -18.82 -1.69 -12.40
CA LEU A 172 -19.16 -2.88 -13.19
C LEU A 172 -19.06 -2.66 -14.73
N ALA A 173 -18.65 -1.47 -15.18
CA ALA A 173 -18.53 -1.14 -16.61
C ALA A 173 -17.16 -0.58 -17.03
N ALA A 174 -16.23 -0.33 -16.08
CA ALA A 174 -14.82 -0.05 -16.40
C ALA A 174 -13.98 -1.33 -16.59
N ALA A 175 -14.64 -2.49 -16.70
CA ALA A 175 -14.11 -3.61 -17.46
C ALA A 175 -14.21 -3.25 -18.96
N SER A 176 -13.06 -3.03 -19.60
CA SER A 176 -12.90 -2.78 -21.04
C SER A 176 -13.07 -1.32 -21.50
N ALA A 177 -12.06 -0.48 -21.22
CA ALA A 177 -11.68 0.47 -22.26
C ALA A 177 -10.99 -0.34 -23.38
N PRO A 178 -11.46 -0.33 -24.63
CA PRO A 178 -10.78 -1.04 -25.70
C PRO A 178 -9.40 -0.42 -25.88
N ALA A 179 -8.38 -1.28 -25.97
CA ALA A 179 -7.07 -0.89 -26.45
C ALA A 179 -7.23 -0.09 -27.74
N ALA A 180 -6.42 0.96 -27.91
CA ALA A 180 -6.30 1.61 -29.21
C ALA A 180 -6.07 0.52 -30.28
N PRO A 181 -6.76 0.55 -31.42
CA PRO A 181 -6.64 -0.49 -32.43
C PRO A 181 -5.21 -0.50 -32.98
N GLY A 182 -4.40 -1.45 -32.53
CA GLY A 182 -3.02 -1.62 -33.01
C GLY A 182 -2.05 -2.33 -32.05
N ASP A 183 -2.23 -2.25 -30.75
CA ASP A 183 -1.27 -2.82 -29.79
C ASP A 183 -1.69 -4.21 -29.32
N ALA A 184 -0.84 -5.21 -29.55
CA ALA A 184 -1.07 -6.57 -29.11
C ALA A 184 -1.09 -6.65 -27.58
N THR A 185 -2.20 -7.12 -27.01
CA THR A 185 -2.28 -7.48 -25.59
C THR A 185 -1.70 -8.87 -25.39
N ILE A 186 -0.76 -8.99 -24.46
CA ILE A 186 -0.18 -10.27 -24.04
C ILE A 186 -0.76 -10.63 -22.68
N VAL A 187 -1.28 -11.85 -22.59
CA VAL A 187 -1.81 -12.41 -21.35
C VAL A 187 -0.98 -13.64 -20.98
N ARG A 188 -0.55 -13.71 -19.71
CA ARG A 188 0.20 -14.86 -19.19
C ARG A 188 -0.20 -15.17 -17.76
N ARG A 189 -0.41 -16.45 -17.47
CA ARG A 189 -0.66 -16.94 -16.11
C ARG A 189 0.58 -17.55 -15.49
N LEU A 190 0.84 -17.21 -14.24
CA LEU A 190 2.03 -17.61 -13.50
C LEU A 190 1.69 -17.89 -12.05
N ARG A 191 2.46 -18.76 -11.41
CA ARG A 191 2.36 -19.00 -9.97
C ARG A 191 3.33 -18.13 -9.21
N VAL A 192 2.92 -17.65 -8.04
CA VAL A 192 3.77 -16.84 -7.16
C VAL A 192 4.73 -17.73 -6.36
N GLY A 193 6.03 -17.48 -6.51
CA GLY A 193 7.09 -18.25 -5.83
C GLY A 193 7.50 -17.75 -4.44
N PHE A 194 7.11 -16.53 -4.06
CA PHE A 194 7.55 -15.90 -2.82
C PHE A 194 6.92 -16.54 -1.58
N GLU A 195 7.72 -16.74 -0.52
CA GLU A 195 7.31 -17.45 0.69
C GLU A 195 6.04 -16.86 1.32
N HIS A 196 5.98 -15.53 1.42
CA HIS A 196 4.86 -14.78 2.00
C HIS A 196 4.02 -14.06 0.94
N GLY A 197 4.03 -14.56 -0.30
CA GLY A 197 3.25 -13.97 -1.40
C GLY A 197 3.77 -12.60 -1.86
N ILE A 198 2.88 -11.76 -2.41
CA ILE A 198 3.24 -10.43 -2.94
C ILE A 198 3.11 -9.37 -1.83
N TYR A 199 4.03 -9.39 -0.86
CA TYR A 199 4.16 -8.34 0.17
C TYR A 199 5.14 -7.23 -0.29
N THR A 200 5.50 -6.32 0.61
CA THR A 200 6.29 -5.09 0.35
C THR A 200 7.48 -5.27 -0.60
N ARG A 201 8.43 -6.18 -0.31
CA ARG A 201 9.64 -6.35 -1.14
C ARG A 201 9.37 -7.00 -2.51
N PRO A 202 8.66 -8.15 -2.60
CA PRO A 202 8.28 -8.70 -3.89
C PRO A 202 7.50 -7.71 -4.77
N ALA A 203 6.55 -6.96 -4.18
CA ALA A 203 5.77 -5.96 -4.88
C ALA A 203 6.67 -4.83 -5.44
N ALA A 204 7.66 -4.39 -4.65
CA ALA A 204 8.64 -3.40 -5.10
C ALA A 204 9.50 -3.90 -6.28
N LEU A 205 9.91 -5.17 -6.27
CA LEU A 205 10.66 -5.76 -7.37
C LEU A 205 9.84 -5.89 -8.64
N LEU A 206 8.58 -6.34 -8.52
CA LEU A 206 7.65 -6.42 -9.65
C LEU A 206 7.44 -5.02 -10.26
N ALA A 207 7.09 -4.04 -9.42
CA ALA A 207 6.88 -2.67 -9.85
C ALA A 207 8.13 -2.05 -10.47
N GLY A 208 9.30 -2.27 -9.87
CA GLY A 208 10.58 -1.82 -10.40
C GLY A 208 10.89 -2.39 -11.78
N SER A 209 10.58 -3.66 -12.03
CA SER A 209 10.88 -4.35 -13.29
C SER A 209 10.09 -3.81 -14.50
N VAL A 210 8.95 -3.17 -14.27
CA VAL A 210 8.08 -2.62 -15.34
C VAL A 210 7.98 -1.11 -15.34
N ARG A 211 8.63 -0.43 -14.38
CA ARG A 211 8.47 1.03 -14.15
C ARG A 211 8.84 1.85 -15.38
N SER A 212 9.94 1.52 -16.04
CA SER A 212 10.48 2.25 -17.20
C SER A 212 9.93 1.79 -18.55
N LEU A 213 9.10 0.74 -18.58
CA LEU A 213 8.59 0.15 -19.82
C LEU A 213 7.39 0.94 -20.35
N ALA A 214 7.30 1.10 -21.67
CA ALA A 214 6.16 1.68 -22.37
C ALA A 214 5.07 0.63 -22.61
N ALA A 215 4.46 0.13 -21.53
CA ALA A 215 3.32 -0.78 -21.59
C ALA A 215 2.34 -0.50 -20.43
N ASP A 216 1.04 -0.58 -20.66
CA ASP A 216 0.07 -0.72 -19.57
C ASP A 216 0.14 -2.17 -19.07
N VAL A 217 0.45 -2.36 -17.79
CA VAL A 217 0.69 -3.69 -17.22
C VAL A 217 -0.20 -3.87 -16.00
N ARG A 218 -1.05 -4.89 -16.04
CA ARG A 218 -2.02 -5.24 -15.01
C ARG A 218 -1.74 -6.64 -14.48
N ILE A 219 -1.93 -6.82 -13.18
CA ILE A 219 -1.91 -8.13 -12.52
C ILE A 219 -3.28 -8.36 -11.89
N ALA A 220 -3.89 -9.50 -12.21
CA ALA A 220 -5.19 -9.89 -11.69
C ALA A 220 -5.09 -11.16 -10.83
N ALA A 221 -5.77 -11.15 -9.69
CA ALA A 221 -5.91 -12.26 -8.76
C ALA A 221 -7.16 -12.08 -7.89
N HIS A 222 -7.81 -13.18 -7.49
CA HIS A 222 -9.00 -13.15 -6.63
C HIS A 222 -10.14 -12.22 -7.14
N GLY A 223 -10.32 -12.12 -8.46
CA GLY A 223 -11.31 -11.22 -9.07
C GLY A 223 -10.99 -9.73 -8.96
N ARG A 224 -9.79 -9.38 -8.49
CA ARG A 224 -9.26 -8.01 -8.41
C ARG A 224 -8.14 -7.82 -9.43
N GLU A 225 -7.92 -6.58 -9.82
CA GLU A 225 -6.84 -6.17 -10.72
C GLU A 225 -6.06 -5.01 -10.10
N ALA A 226 -4.74 -5.02 -10.27
CA ALA A 226 -3.85 -3.96 -9.85
C ALA A 226 -2.94 -3.51 -11.00
N ASN A 227 -2.59 -2.22 -11.01
CA ASN A 227 -1.52 -1.71 -11.86
C ASN A 227 -0.19 -2.27 -11.36
N ALA A 228 0.57 -2.92 -12.23
CA ALA A 228 1.83 -3.56 -11.86
C ALA A 228 2.91 -2.58 -11.38
N ARG A 229 2.75 -1.27 -11.59
CA ARG A 229 3.66 -0.22 -11.07
C ARG A 229 3.33 0.23 -9.65
N SER A 230 2.13 -0.07 -9.16
CA SER A 230 1.68 0.31 -7.83
C SER A 230 2.03 -0.78 -6.83
N ILE A 231 2.99 -0.50 -5.95
CA ILE A 231 3.41 -1.44 -4.90
C ILE A 231 2.24 -1.73 -3.95
N VAL A 232 1.52 -0.68 -3.52
CA VAL A 232 0.38 -0.79 -2.60
C VAL A 232 -0.76 -1.58 -3.24
N ALA A 233 -1.09 -1.34 -4.52
CA ALA A 233 -2.16 -2.08 -5.19
C ALA A 233 -1.78 -3.56 -5.43
N LEU A 234 -0.51 -3.85 -5.72
CA LEU A 234 -0.03 -5.23 -5.82
C LEU A 234 -0.16 -5.99 -4.49
N MET A 235 0.22 -5.35 -3.38
CA MET A 235 0.02 -5.93 -2.04
C MET A 235 -1.47 -6.12 -1.71
N ALA A 236 -2.31 -5.20 -2.15
CA ALA A 236 -3.75 -5.26 -1.97
C ALA A 236 -4.40 -6.47 -2.66
N LEU A 237 -3.77 -7.05 -3.69
CA LEU A 237 -4.24 -8.29 -4.31
C LEU A 237 -4.23 -9.48 -3.34
N GLY A 238 -3.45 -9.43 -2.25
CA GLY A 238 -3.45 -10.43 -1.19
C GLY A 238 -3.04 -11.83 -1.66
N VAL A 239 -2.21 -11.91 -2.70
CA VAL A 239 -1.80 -13.18 -3.31
C VAL A 239 -0.78 -13.87 -2.43
N GLU A 240 -1.03 -15.14 -2.14
CA GLU A 240 -0.18 -16.02 -1.34
C GLU A 240 0.73 -16.90 -2.21
N ARG A 241 1.64 -17.63 -1.56
CA ARG A 241 2.56 -18.55 -2.24
C ARG A 241 1.80 -19.63 -3.00
N GLY A 242 2.22 -19.88 -4.24
CA GLY A 242 1.70 -20.95 -5.09
C GLY A 242 0.40 -20.61 -5.80
N GLU A 243 -0.24 -19.51 -5.45
CA GLU A 243 -1.44 -19.03 -6.13
C GLU A 243 -1.12 -18.53 -7.54
N GLU A 244 -2.11 -18.64 -8.42
CA GLU A 244 -2.01 -18.22 -9.81
C GLU A 244 -2.47 -16.77 -9.97
N ILE A 245 -1.68 -16.00 -10.70
CA ILE A 245 -2.00 -14.64 -11.11
C ILE A 245 -2.05 -14.56 -12.63
N GLU A 246 -2.86 -13.64 -13.15
CA GLU A 246 -2.91 -13.32 -14.57
C GLU A 246 -2.26 -11.97 -14.83
N ILE A 247 -1.21 -11.96 -15.63
CA ILE A 247 -0.53 -10.75 -16.09
C ILE A 247 -1.10 -10.38 -17.44
N ARG A 248 -1.50 -9.12 -17.61
CA ARG A 248 -1.92 -8.53 -18.88
C ARG A 248 -1.03 -7.34 -19.18
N ALA A 249 -0.42 -7.32 -20.35
CA ALA A 249 0.38 -6.19 -20.81
C ALA A 249 -0.07 -5.74 -22.20
N THR A 250 -0.23 -4.43 -22.38
CA THR A 250 -0.62 -3.82 -23.65
C THR A 250 0.34 -2.68 -23.98
N GLY A 251 0.82 -2.64 -25.22
CA GLY A 251 1.71 -1.57 -25.70
C GLY A 251 3.04 -2.10 -26.26
N PRO A 252 3.92 -1.19 -26.71
CA PRO A 252 5.20 -1.53 -27.36
C PRO A 252 6.08 -2.52 -26.58
N ASP A 253 6.12 -2.38 -25.25
CA ASP A 253 6.97 -3.22 -24.38
C ASP A 253 6.21 -4.40 -23.75
N ALA A 254 5.01 -4.75 -24.23
CA ALA A 254 4.17 -5.77 -23.60
C ALA A 254 4.90 -7.12 -23.41
N THR A 255 5.64 -7.57 -24.42
CA THR A 255 6.39 -8.85 -24.37
C THR A 255 7.48 -8.78 -23.31
N VAL A 256 8.23 -7.67 -23.30
CA VAL A 256 9.34 -7.43 -22.38
C VAL A 256 8.82 -7.36 -20.94
N ALA A 257 7.70 -6.66 -20.72
CA ALA A 257 7.06 -6.55 -19.42
C ALA A 257 6.64 -7.91 -18.85
N VAL A 258 5.99 -8.75 -19.65
CA VAL A 258 5.56 -10.10 -19.21
C VAL A 258 6.77 -10.99 -18.92
N GLN A 259 7.85 -10.87 -19.70
CA GLN A 259 9.09 -11.63 -19.45
C GLN A 259 9.80 -11.17 -18.16
N ALA A 260 9.90 -9.86 -17.93
CA ALA A 260 10.50 -9.28 -16.73
C ALA A 260 9.75 -9.73 -15.46
N LEU A 261 8.42 -9.62 -15.46
CA LEU A 261 7.60 -10.08 -14.34
C LEU A 261 7.72 -11.59 -14.12
N ALA A 262 7.76 -12.39 -15.19
CA ALA A 262 7.94 -13.84 -15.08
C ALA A 262 9.27 -14.22 -14.43
N ALA A 263 10.36 -13.50 -14.75
CA ALA A 263 11.66 -13.71 -14.12
C ALA A 263 11.63 -13.39 -12.62
N VAL A 264 10.97 -12.29 -12.23
CA VAL A 264 10.82 -11.91 -10.82
C VAL A 264 9.98 -12.93 -10.04
N LEU A 265 8.85 -13.36 -10.58
CA LEU A 265 7.92 -14.31 -9.92
C LEU A 265 8.46 -15.72 -9.75
N SER A 266 9.39 -16.13 -10.62
CA SER A 266 10.06 -17.43 -10.55
C SER A 266 11.29 -17.44 -9.64
N GLY A 267 11.77 -16.26 -9.22
CA GLY A 267 12.88 -16.12 -8.29
C GLY A 267 12.47 -16.47 -6.85
N THR A 268 13.34 -17.21 -6.16
CA THR A 268 13.30 -17.27 -4.69
C THR A 268 14.05 -16.04 -4.20
N LEU A 269 13.37 -15.13 -3.50
CA LEU A 269 14.07 -14.07 -2.78
C LEU A 269 14.73 -14.73 -1.58
N SER A 270 16.06 -14.75 -1.58
CA SER A 270 16.88 -15.16 -0.44
C SER A 270 16.89 -14.11 0.65
#